data_AF-F0WP08-F1
#
_entry.id   AF-F0WP08-F1
#
_cell.length_a   1.000
_cell.length_b   1.000
_cell.length_c   1.000
_cell.angle_alpha   90.00
_cell.angle_beta   90.00
_cell.angle_gamma   90.00
#
_symmetry.space_group_name_H-M   'P 1'
#
loop_
_entity.id
_entity.type
_entity.pdbx_description
1 polymer ?
#
loop_
_entity_poly.entity_id
_entity_poly.type
_entity_poly.pdbx_seq_one_letter_code
_entity_poly.pdbx_strand_id
1 'polypeptide(L)'
;MLEDENEKAASGNSKKIVQDSRRDVVSTQRVLEATAAQYRENDTNELRYSFKSSLQQFRSSVENNTRYNQDESFDHRVKHMESSSRYFFRSPDSSCRRVPIENVTKTCGTVTSYPRELVEEFMDHWGGVMGDISSSTTDAADPCSRNQNQLLDLIQVSLESEENDRLSTRLSTTEIAEAIKHMRSNSSPGMGWTS
;
A
#
# COMPACT_ATOMS: atom_id res chain seq x y z
N MET A 1 -3.99 -24.45 17.97
CA MET A 1 -2.77 -25.27 18.09
C MET A 1 -1.95 -25.32 16.80
N LEU A 2 -2.56 -25.34 15.61
CA LEU A 2 -1.84 -25.26 14.32
C LEU A 2 -1.37 -23.84 13.96
N GLU A 3 -1.98 -22.79 14.50
CA GLU A 3 -1.60 -21.39 14.23
C GLU A 3 -0.31 -20.99 14.96
N ASP A 4 -0.10 -21.46 16.20
CA ASP A 4 1.09 -21.13 17.01
C ASP A 4 2.40 -21.71 16.44
N GLU A 5 2.35 -22.91 15.84
CA GLU A 5 3.56 -23.52 15.26
C GLU A 5 3.99 -22.83 13.97
N ASN A 6 3.03 -22.34 13.18
CA ASN A 6 3.29 -21.65 11.92
C ASN A 6 3.84 -20.23 12.16
N GLU A 7 3.33 -19.53 13.18
CA GLU A 7 3.83 -18.20 13.56
C GLU A 7 5.27 -18.27 14.14
N LYS A 8 5.58 -19.36 14.86
CA LYS A 8 6.93 -19.62 15.39
C LYS A 8 7.94 -19.94 14.28
N ALA A 9 7.54 -20.69 13.25
CA ALA A 9 8.37 -21.00 12.09
C ALA A 9 8.64 -19.77 11.20
N ALA A 10 7.60 -18.95 10.96
CA ALA A 10 7.72 -17.70 10.22
C ALA A 10 8.64 -16.69 10.93
N SER A 11 8.48 -16.53 12.26
CA SER A 11 9.36 -15.70 13.08
C SER A 11 10.81 -16.18 13.05
N GLY A 12 11.04 -17.50 13.01
CA GLY A 12 12.37 -18.10 12.90
C GLY A 12 13.06 -17.77 11.57
N ASN A 13 12.33 -17.81 10.45
CA ASN A 13 12.87 -17.55 9.13
C ASN A 13 13.20 -16.07 8.91
N SER A 14 12.34 -15.14 9.34
CA SER A 14 12.63 -13.70 9.27
C SER A 14 13.86 -13.34 10.12
N LYS A 15 13.96 -13.88 11.35
CA LYS A 15 15.15 -13.69 12.21
C LYS A 15 16.43 -14.20 11.56
N LYS A 16 16.35 -15.33 10.83
CA LYS A 16 17.49 -15.90 10.10
C LYS A 16 17.94 -14.99 8.95
N ILE A 17 17.02 -14.41 8.19
CA ILE A 17 17.33 -13.48 7.08
C ILE A 17 17.94 -12.17 7.60
N VAL A 18 17.41 -11.58 8.68
CA VAL A 18 17.99 -10.40 9.34
C VAL A 18 19.44 -10.67 9.78
N GLN A 19 19.66 -11.85 10.37
CA GLN A 19 20.96 -12.24 10.87
C GLN A 19 21.97 -12.52 9.74
N ASP A 20 21.48 -12.98 8.59
CA ASP A 20 22.29 -13.23 7.39
C ASP A 20 22.69 -11.93 6.70
N SER A 21 21.75 -10.99 6.52
CA SER A 21 22.05 -9.67 5.93
C SER A 21 23.02 -8.84 6.79
N ARG A 22 22.88 -8.88 8.12
CA ARG A 22 23.87 -8.23 9.01
C ARG A 22 25.24 -8.90 8.98
N ARG A 23 25.29 -10.23 8.83
CA ARG A 23 26.56 -10.94 8.66
C ARG A 23 27.23 -10.61 7.34
N ASP A 24 26.47 -10.41 6.28
CA ASP A 24 26.97 -10.06 4.95
C ASP A 24 27.66 -8.68 4.91
N VAL A 25 27.07 -7.68 5.57
CA VAL A 25 27.73 -6.35 5.68
C VAL A 25 29.03 -6.46 6.46
N VAL A 26 29.05 -7.24 7.54
CA VAL A 26 30.25 -7.43 8.37
C VAL A 26 31.33 -8.25 7.64
N SER A 27 30.94 -9.26 6.86
CA SER A 27 31.88 -10.07 6.09
C SER A 27 32.52 -9.26 4.97
N THR A 28 31.72 -8.51 4.20
CA THR A 28 32.21 -7.64 3.12
C THR A 28 33.07 -6.50 3.66
N GLN A 29 32.73 -5.94 4.83
CA GLN A 29 33.57 -4.95 5.52
C GLN A 29 34.95 -5.53 5.89
N ARG A 30 35.01 -6.74 6.46
CA ARG A 30 36.29 -7.37 6.81
C ARG A 30 37.17 -7.62 5.59
N VAL A 31 36.57 -8.04 4.47
CA VAL A 31 37.29 -8.25 3.20
C VAL A 31 37.82 -6.92 2.66
N LEU A 32 37.02 -5.85 2.73
CA LEU A 32 37.46 -4.50 2.36
C LEU A 32 38.62 -4.03 3.24
N GLU A 33 38.55 -4.23 4.56
CA GLU A 33 39.61 -3.83 5.49
C GLU A 33 40.91 -4.62 5.24
N ALA A 34 40.82 -5.92 4.97
CA ALA A 34 41.96 -6.77 4.66
C ALA A 34 42.64 -6.36 3.34
N THR A 35 41.85 -6.13 2.28
CA THR A 35 42.37 -5.66 0.99
C THR A 35 42.92 -4.24 1.05
N ALA A 36 42.32 -3.36 1.87
CA ALA A 36 42.82 -2.02 2.14
C ALA A 36 44.14 -2.03 2.92
N ALA A 37 44.35 -2.99 3.82
CA ALA A 37 45.62 -3.16 4.52
C ALA A 37 46.73 -3.61 3.55
N GLN A 38 46.45 -4.61 2.71
CA GLN A 38 47.39 -5.09 1.70
C GLN A 38 47.76 -4.01 0.67
N TYR A 39 46.77 -3.23 0.23
CA TYR A 39 47.00 -2.11 -0.69
C TYR A 39 47.87 -1.00 -0.08
N ARG A 40 47.75 -0.75 1.23
CA ARG A 40 48.60 0.22 1.94
C ARG A 40 50.04 -0.24 2.06
N GLU A 41 50.26 -1.55 2.15
CA GLU A 41 51.60 -2.15 2.23
C GLU A 41 52.28 -2.22 0.87
N ASN A 42 51.52 -2.54 -0.20
CA ASN A 42 52.04 -2.70 -1.55
C ASN A 42 51.11 -2.04 -2.59
N ASP A 43 51.62 -1.03 -3.30
CA ASP A 43 50.86 -0.30 -4.32
C ASP A 43 51.00 -0.96 -5.71
N THR A 44 50.44 -2.16 -5.86
CA THR A 44 50.39 -2.87 -7.15
C THR A 44 49.03 -2.70 -7.83
N ASN A 45 49.01 -2.75 -9.17
CA ASN A 45 47.77 -2.62 -9.94
C ASN A 45 46.74 -3.72 -9.63
N GLU A 46 47.18 -4.93 -9.27
CA GLU A 46 46.30 -6.02 -8.86
C GLU A 46 45.62 -5.72 -7.52
N LEU A 47 46.34 -5.16 -6.55
CA LEU A 47 45.80 -4.75 -5.26
C LEU A 47 44.85 -3.55 -5.37
N ARG A 48 45.13 -2.63 -6.30
CA ARG A 48 44.18 -1.55 -6.64
C ARG A 48 42.86 -2.11 -7.15
N TYR A 49 42.91 -3.12 -8.03
CA TYR A 49 41.73 -3.75 -8.58
C TYR A 49 40.94 -4.52 -7.51
N SER A 50 41.63 -5.31 -6.68
CA SER A 50 40.98 -6.09 -5.61
C SER A 50 40.34 -5.19 -4.55
N PHE A 51 41.00 -4.09 -4.18
CA PHE A 51 40.44 -3.08 -3.28
C PHE A 51 39.19 -2.42 -3.87
N LYS A 52 39.23 -1.97 -5.14
CA LYS A 52 38.07 -1.38 -5.82
C LYS A 52 36.88 -2.35 -5.89
N SER A 53 37.15 -3.61 -6.23
CA SER A 53 36.13 -4.67 -6.27
C SER A 53 35.51 -4.90 -4.89
N SER A 54 36.33 -5.02 -3.85
CA SER A 54 35.86 -5.19 -2.46
C SER A 54 35.06 -3.99 -1.97
N LEU A 55 35.44 -2.78 -2.38
CA LEU A 55 34.74 -1.54 -2.04
C LEU A 55 33.36 -1.47 -2.71
N GLN A 56 33.27 -1.92 -3.96
CA GLN A 56 31.98 -2.04 -4.65
C GLN A 56 31.07 -3.07 -3.97
N GLN A 57 31.61 -4.24 -3.60
CA GLN A 57 30.84 -5.28 -2.90
C GLN A 57 30.31 -4.80 -1.55
N PHE A 58 31.14 -4.10 -0.76
CA PHE A 58 30.71 -3.51 0.51
C PHE A 58 29.58 -2.48 0.29
N ARG A 59 29.70 -1.61 -0.72
CA ARG A 59 28.64 -0.64 -1.07
C ARG A 59 27.32 -1.33 -1.42
N SER A 60 27.36 -2.35 -2.28
CA SER A 60 26.17 -3.13 -2.63
C SER A 60 25.55 -3.81 -1.41
N SER A 61 26.36 -4.36 -0.50
CA SER A 61 25.87 -5.01 0.73
C SER A 61 25.19 -4.01 1.68
N VAL A 62 25.76 -2.81 1.85
CA VAL A 62 25.16 -1.72 2.66
C VAL A 62 23.85 -1.24 2.05
N GLU A 63 23.78 -1.06 0.73
CA GLU A 63 22.56 -0.64 0.03
C GLU A 63 21.45 -1.69 0.18
N ASN A 64 21.78 -2.98 -0.02
CA ASN A 64 20.83 -4.08 0.17
C ASN A 64 20.31 -4.16 1.62
N ASN A 65 21.17 -3.95 2.62
CA ASN A 65 20.76 -3.89 4.02
C ASN A 65 19.82 -2.72 4.28
N THR A 66 20.10 -1.56 3.67
CA THR A 66 19.26 -0.36 3.81
C THR A 66 17.86 -0.58 3.22
N ARG A 67 17.77 -1.16 2.02
CA ARG A 67 16.49 -1.52 1.38
C ARG A 67 15.71 -2.52 2.23
N TYR A 68 16.37 -3.56 2.73
CA TYR A 68 15.75 -4.53 3.63
C TYR A 68 15.15 -3.89 4.90
N ASN A 69 15.87 -2.94 5.52
CA ASN A 69 15.36 -2.23 6.69
C ASN A 69 14.15 -1.33 6.35
N GLN A 70 14.14 -0.74 5.15
CA GLN A 70 13.01 0.04 4.67
C GLN A 70 11.77 -0.83 4.47
N ASP A 71 11.92 -2.00 3.84
CA ASP A 71 10.84 -2.96 3.62
C ASP A 71 10.26 -3.47 4.95
N GLU A 72 11.10 -3.87 5.92
CA GLU A 72 10.60 -4.27 7.24
C GLU A 72 9.87 -3.14 7.97
N SER A 73 10.31 -1.89 7.80
CA SER A 73 9.62 -0.71 8.36
C SER A 73 8.26 -0.48 7.70
N PHE A 74 8.15 -0.77 6.39
CA PHE A 74 6.91 -0.69 5.64
C PHE A 74 5.95 -1.79 6.07
N ASP A 75 6.40 -3.05 6.11
CA ASP A 75 5.62 -4.20 6.58
C ASP A 75 5.07 -3.97 8.00
N HIS A 76 5.91 -3.45 8.91
CA HIS A 76 5.49 -3.10 10.25
C HIS A 76 4.35 -2.05 10.23
N ARG A 77 4.51 -0.99 9.44
CA ARG A 77 3.45 0.04 9.28
C ARG A 77 2.17 -0.55 8.70
N VAL A 78 2.25 -1.35 7.63
CA VAL A 78 1.09 -1.98 6.99
C VAL A 78 0.33 -2.87 7.98
N LYS A 79 1.04 -3.75 8.71
CA LYS A 79 0.41 -4.64 9.71
C LYS A 79 -0.36 -3.87 10.79
N HIS A 80 0.17 -2.73 11.22
CA HIS A 80 -0.48 -1.89 12.23
C HIS A 80 -1.55 -0.95 11.64
N MET A 81 -1.47 -0.63 10.35
CA MET A 81 -2.45 0.17 9.63
C MET A 81 -3.70 -0.66 9.26
N GLU A 82 -3.53 -1.92 8.84
CA GLU A 82 -4.64 -2.83 8.51
C GLU A 82 -5.49 -3.22 9.73
N SER A 83 -4.95 -3.14 10.95
CA SER A 83 -5.74 -3.31 12.18
C SER A 83 -6.72 -2.16 12.47
N SER A 84 -6.65 -1.05 11.72
CA SER A 84 -7.61 0.05 11.81
C SER A 84 -8.96 -0.23 11.10
N SER A 85 -9.29 -1.49 10.82
CA SER A 85 -10.61 -1.86 10.27
C SER A 85 -11.71 -1.89 11.33
N ARG A 86 -11.37 -2.01 12.62
CA ARG A 86 -12.38 -2.01 13.70
C ARG A 86 -13.17 -0.71 13.74
N TYR A 87 -12.61 0.42 13.30
CA TYR A 87 -13.33 1.69 13.26
C TYR A 87 -14.30 1.77 12.07
N PHE A 88 -13.93 1.22 10.92
CA PHE A 88 -14.79 1.16 9.72
C PHE A 88 -15.91 0.13 9.83
N PHE A 89 -15.66 -1.01 10.48
CA PHE A 89 -16.66 -2.07 10.68
C PHE A 89 -17.27 -2.07 12.08
N ARG A 90 -17.07 -1.00 12.86
CA ARG A 90 -17.83 -0.82 14.10
C ARG A 90 -19.30 -0.81 13.72
N SER A 91 -20.08 -1.71 14.31
CA SER A 91 -21.52 -1.54 14.28
C SER A 91 -21.82 -0.13 14.79
N PRO A 92 -22.67 0.64 14.08
CA PRO A 92 -23.05 1.97 14.54
C PRO A 92 -23.47 1.89 16.01
N ASP A 93 -22.96 2.82 16.83
CA ASP A 93 -23.30 2.86 18.25
C ASP A 93 -24.82 2.78 18.39
N SER A 94 -25.30 1.82 19.19
CA SER A 94 -26.73 1.62 19.42
C SER A 94 -27.36 2.84 20.10
N SER A 95 -26.56 3.72 20.71
CA SER A 95 -27.00 5.03 21.21
C SER A 95 -27.41 6.01 20.11
N CYS A 96 -26.86 5.87 18.90
CA CYS A 96 -27.22 6.66 17.71
C CYS A 96 -28.50 6.14 17.03
N ARG A 97 -29.18 5.14 17.61
CA ARG A 97 -30.46 4.66 17.08
C ARG A 97 -31.59 5.60 17.47
N ARG A 98 -32.20 6.15 16.41
CA ARG A 98 -33.60 6.51 16.25
C ARG A 98 -34.03 7.87 16.78
N VAL A 99 -33.85 8.88 15.95
CA VAL A 99 -34.97 9.80 15.69
C VAL A 99 -35.84 9.13 14.63
N PRO A 100 -37.02 8.57 14.98
CA PRO A 100 -37.93 8.03 13.98
C PRO A 100 -38.40 9.18 13.09
N ILE A 101 -38.37 8.97 11.78
CA ILE A 101 -38.99 9.90 10.83
C ILE A 101 -40.50 9.62 10.91
N GLU A 102 -41.23 10.47 11.60
CA GLU A 102 -42.68 10.32 11.80
C GLU A 102 -43.46 10.89 10.61
N ASN A 103 -42.98 12.00 10.03
CA ASN A 103 -43.67 12.76 9.01
C ASN A 103 -42.69 13.21 7.91
N VAL A 104 -43.12 13.19 6.64
CA VAL A 104 -42.40 13.78 5.50
C VAL A 104 -43.31 14.77 4.79
N THR A 105 -42.75 15.90 4.36
CA THR A 105 -43.45 16.89 3.55
C THR A 105 -43.15 16.60 2.09
N LYS A 106 -44.19 16.30 1.30
CA LYS A 106 -44.07 16.07 -0.14
C LYS A 106 -43.82 17.38 -0.88
N THR A 107 -43.36 17.28 -2.12
CA THR A 107 -43.16 18.41 -3.04
C THR A 107 -44.44 19.24 -3.27
N CYS A 108 -45.62 18.63 -3.16
CA CYS A 108 -46.92 19.31 -3.22
C CYS A 108 -47.30 20.07 -1.93
N GLY A 109 -46.41 20.12 -0.94
CA GLY A 109 -46.63 20.78 0.36
C GLY A 109 -47.49 19.97 1.35
N THR A 110 -47.91 18.76 0.98
CA THR A 110 -48.71 17.89 1.86
C THR A 110 -47.79 17.12 2.80
N VAL A 111 -48.12 17.12 4.10
CA VAL A 111 -47.41 16.35 5.12
C VAL A 111 -48.08 14.99 5.26
N THR A 112 -47.29 13.92 5.22
CA THR A 112 -47.79 12.55 5.36
C THR A 112 -47.01 11.79 6.43
N SER A 113 -47.73 10.98 7.20
CA SER A 113 -47.18 10.11 8.26
C SER A 113 -47.40 8.64 7.94
N TYR A 114 -47.76 8.32 6.68
CA TYR A 114 -48.07 6.97 6.27
C TYR A 114 -46.78 6.21 5.94
N PRO A 115 -46.48 5.07 6.59
CA PRO A 115 -45.16 4.43 6.51
C PRO A 115 -44.66 4.12 5.09
N ARG A 116 -45.57 3.76 4.17
CA ARG A 116 -45.20 3.46 2.79
C ARG A 116 -44.76 4.72 2.04
N GLU A 117 -45.50 5.81 2.19
CA GLU A 117 -45.19 7.08 1.56
C GLU A 117 -43.93 7.71 2.14
N LEU A 118 -43.69 7.55 3.45
CA LEU A 118 -42.42 7.96 4.09
C LEU A 118 -41.22 7.27 3.45
N VAL A 119 -41.31 5.97 3.18
CA VAL A 119 -40.23 5.19 2.55
C VAL A 119 -40.05 5.60 1.10
N GLU A 120 -41.15 5.77 0.35
CA GLU A 120 -41.11 6.21 -1.05
C GLU A 120 -40.43 7.57 -1.20
N GLU A 121 -40.86 8.57 -0.43
CA GLU A 121 -40.27 9.91 -0.46
C GLU A 121 -38.82 9.93 0.05
N PHE A 122 -38.50 9.13 1.07
CA PHE A 122 -37.12 9.02 1.56
C PHE A 122 -36.20 8.39 0.50
N MET A 123 -36.65 7.32 -0.14
CA MET A 123 -35.89 6.66 -1.20
C MET A 123 -35.76 7.55 -2.43
N ASP A 124 -36.83 8.26 -2.80
CA ASP A 124 -36.80 9.19 -3.92
C ASP A 124 -35.82 10.35 -3.66
N HIS A 125 -35.88 10.97 -2.48
CA HIS A 125 -34.96 12.04 -2.08
C HIS A 125 -33.49 11.62 -2.12
N TRP A 126 -33.14 10.51 -1.47
CA TRP A 126 -31.75 10.02 -1.47
C TRP A 126 -31.34 9.44 -2.82
N GLY A 127 -32.27 8.89 -3.59
CA GLY A 127 -32.06 8.51 -4.97
C GLY A 127 -31.56 9.69 -5.79
N GLY A 128 -32.21 10.85 -5.69
CA GLY A 128 -31.80 12.07 -6.41
C GLY A 128 -30.44 12.60 -5.94
N VAL A 129 -30.21 12.62 -4.63
CA VAL A 129 -28.90 13.01 -4.04
C VAL A 129 -27.77 12.09 -4.53
N MET A 130 -28.04 10.79 -4.69
CA MET A 130 -27.08 9.79 -5.12
C MET A 130 -27.00 9.65 -6.66
N GLY A 131 -27.78 10.43 -7.41
CA GLY A 131 -27.75 10.44 -8.88
C GLY A 131 -28.58 9.35 -9.56
N ASP A 132 -29.58 8.77 -8.89
CA ASP A 132 -30.56 7.89 -9.50
C ASP A 132 -31.43 8.68 -10.48
N ILE A 133 -31.37 8.27 -11.75
CA ILE A 133 -32.11 8.89 -12.87
C ILE A 133 -33.63 8.74 -12.70
N SER A 134 -34.06 7.73 -11.95
CA SER A 134 -35.48 7.49 -11.68
C SER A 134 -36.07 8.38 -10.59
N SER A 135 -35.23 9.16 -9.89
CA SER A 135 -35.67 10.03 -8.81
C SER A 135 -36.33 11.32 -9.32
N SER A 136 -37.43 11.71 -8.68
CA SER A 136 -38.13 12.97 -8.94
C SER A 136 -37.41 14.21 -8.39
N THR A 137 -36.38 14.02 -7.56
CA THR A 137 -35.56 15.09 -6.95
C THR A 137 -34.28 15.39 -7.73
N THR A 138 -34.20 14.97 -8.98
CA THR A 138 -33.10 15.24 -9.94
C THR A 138 -33.05 16.71 -10.39
N ASP A 139 -33.00 17.62 -9.42
CA ASP A 139 -32.57 19.01 -9.59
C ASP A 139 -31.07 19.16 -9.28
N ALA A 140 -30.36 18.03 -9.11
CA ALA A 140 -28.91 17.99 -9.11
C ALA A 140 -28.44 18.38 -10.51
N ALA A 141 -28.23 19.69 -10.71
CA ALA A 141 -27.63 20.23 -11.92
C ALA A 141 -26.43 19.37 -12.31
N ASP A 142 -26.38 18.96 -13.58
CA ASP A 142 -25.24 18.21 -14.12
C ASP A 142 -23.95 18.81 -13.57
N PRO A 143 -23.06 17.99 -12.98
CA PRO A 143 -21.86 18.49 -12.33
C PRO A 143 -21.15 19.43 -13.30
N CYS A 144 -21.05 20.71 -12.90
CA CYS A 144 -20.62 21.77 -13.80
C CYS A 144 -19.33 21.36 -14.51
N SER A 145 -19.41 21.19 -15.83
CA SER A 145 -18.29 20.67 -16.64
C SER A 145 -17.01 21.50 -16.45
N ARG A 146 -17.17 22.80 -16.18
CA ARG A 146 -16.05 23.68 -15.81
C ARG A 146 -15.38 23.29 -14.50
N ASN A 147 -16.14 22.94 -13.46
CA ASN A 147 -15.60 22.54 -12.17
C ASN A 147 -14.99 21.13 -12.23
N GLN A 148 -15.57 20.22 -13.04
CA GLN A 148 -14.95 18.92 -13.33
C GLN A 148 -13.62 19.09 -14.05
N ASN A 149 -13.57 19.91 -15.11
CA ASN A 149 -12.33 20.16 -15.82
C ASN A 149 -11.31 20.87 -14.94
N GLN A 150 -11.72 21.81 -14.08
CA GLN A 150 -10.83 22.40 -13.08
C GLN A 150 -10.32 21.38 -12.06
N LEU A 151 -11.15 20.43 -11.61
CA LEU A 151 -10.70 19.35 -10.73
C LEU A 151 -9.69 18.45 -11.45
N LEU A 152 -9.95 18.10 -12.70
CA LEU A 152 -9.03 17.30 -13.52
C LEU A 152 -7.71 18.05 -13.79
N ASP A 153 -7.77 19.36 -14.02
CA ASP A 153 -6.59 20.21 -14.18
C ASP A 153 -5.81 20.37 -12.86
N LEU A 154 -6.51 20.35 -11.71
CA LEU A 154 -5.90 20.35 -10.37
C LEU A 154 -5.28 19.01 -9.99
N ILE A 155 -5.69 17.91 -10.62
CA ILE A 155 -4.98 16.62 -10.59
C ILE A 155 -3.76 16.77 -11.53
N GLN A 156 -2.88 17.70 -11.16
CA GLN A 156 -1.75 18.17 -11.96
C GLN A 156 -0.50 17.30 -11.77
N VAL A 157 -0.60 16.22 -11.01
CA VAL A 157 0.49 15.25 -10.84
C VAL A 157 0.37 14.23 -11.96
N SER A 158 0.78 14.68 -13.14
CA SER A 158 1.20 13.75 -14.20
C SER A 158 2.59 13.25 -13.84
N LEU A 159 2.82 11.95 -13.96
CA LEU A 159 4.14 11.36 -13.80
C LEU A 159 5.11 12.05 -14.77
N GLU A 160 6.35 12.31 -14.34
CA GLU A 160 7.35 12.80 -15.27
C GLU A 160 7.56 11.78 -16.40
N SER A 161 7.91 12.24 -17.59
CA SER A 161 8.06 11.37 -18.78
C SER A 161 8.98 10.17 -18.50
N GLU A 162 10.01 10.36 -17.67
CA GLU A 162 10.93 9.29 -17.26
C GLU A 162 10.26 8.26 -16.34
N GLU A 163 9.45 8.69 -15.38
CA GLU A 163 8.71 7.79 -14.49
C GLU A 163 7.65 7.01 -15.28
N ASN A 164 6.97 7.68 -16.21
CA ASN A 164 6.00 7.05 -17.09
C ASN A 164 6.68 6.02 -18.01
N ASP A 165 7.82 6.35 -18.61
CA ASP A 165 8.59 5.40 -19.43
C ASP A 165 9.05 4.19 -18.60
N ARG A 166 9.54 4.40 -17.38
CA ARG A 166 9.90 3.31 -16.47
C ARG A 166 8.72 2.39 -16.17
N LEU A 167 7.54 2.95 -15.90
CA LEU A 167 6.33 2.16 -15.67
C LEU A 167 5.77 1.50 -16.94
N SER A 168 6.08 2.04 -18.12
CA SER A 168 5.65 1.53 -19.42
C SER A 168 6.53 0.38 -19.93
N THR A 169 7.76 0.25 -19.42
CA THR A 169 8.66 -0.83 -19.81
C THR A 169 8.16 -2.20 -19.36
N ARG A 170 8.37 -3.23 -20.18
CA ARG A 170 8.05 -4.61 -19.80
C ARG A 170 9.00 -5.05 -18.69
N LEU A 171 8.43 -5.61 -17.62
CA LEU A 171 9.19 -6.22 -16.53
C LEU A 171 10.17 -7.27 -17.05
N SER A 172 11.43 -7.14 -16.66
CA SER A 172 12.48 -8.11 -16.94
C SER A 172 12.31 -9.36 -16.07
N THR A 173 12.76 -10.51 -16.58
CA THR A 173 12.81 -11.76 -15.81
C THR A 173 13.70 -11.65 -14.57
N THR A 174 14.73 -10.81 -14.61
CA THR A 174 15.62 -10.52 -13.47
C THR A 174 14.90 -9.74 -12.38
N GLU A 175 14.12 -8.73 -12.75
CA GLU A 175 13.32 -7.93 -11.81
C GLU A 175 12.23 -8.77 -11.15
N ILE A 176 11.59 -9.67 -11.92
CA ILE A 176 10.62 -10.62 -11.38
C ILE A 176 11.29 -11.57 -10.39
N ALA A 177 12.47 -12.11 -10.71
CA ALA A 177 13.19 -13.00 -9.81
C ALA A 177 13.67 -12.31 -8.53
N GLU A 178 14.14 -11.07 -8.62
CA GLU A 178 14.48 -10.25 -7.45
C GLU A 178 13.24 -9.93 -6.62
N ALA A 179 12.14 -9.50 -7.25
CA ALA A 179 10.88 -9.24 -6.56
C ALA A 179 10.39 -10.48 -5.79
N ILE A 180 10.37 -11.66 -6.43
CA ILE A 180 9.97 -12.93 -5.79
C ILE A 180 10.89 -13.26 -4.61
N LYS A 181 12.18 -12.96 -4.69
CA LYS A 181 13.14 -13.19 -3.59
C LYS A 181 12.84 -12.30 -2.38
N HIS A 182 12.34 -11.09 -2.61
CA HIS A 182 11.99 -10.13 -1.56
C HIS A 182 10.54 -10.25 -1.08
N MET A 183 9.66 -10.91 -1.85
CA MET A 183 8.31 -11.24 -1.42
C MET A 183 8.33 -12.26 -0.27
N ARG A 184 7.60 -11.98 0.82
CA ARG A 184 7.39 -12.93 1.91
C ARG A 184 6.67 -14.17 1.39
N SER A 185 7.29 -15.35 1.53
CA SER A 185 6.77 -16.63 1.04
C SER A 185 5.53 -17.14 1.82
N ASN A 186 5.11 -16.41 2.86
CA ASN A 186 4.17 -16.83 3.89
C ASN A 186 3.16 -15.73 4.27
N SER A 187 3.01 -14.68 3.44
CA SER A 187 1.83 -13.83 3.50
C SER A 187 0.59 -14.61 3.04
N SER A 188 -0.57 -14.32 3.63
CA SER A 188 -1.85 -14.94 3.23
C SER A 188 -2.02 -14.88 1.72
N PRO A 189 -2.47 -15.97 1.07
CA PRO A 189 -2.89 -15.90 -0.32
C PRO A 189 -3.95 -14.80 -0.41
N GLY A 190 -3.69 -13.77 -1.23
CA GLY A 190 -4.73 -12.81 -1.57
C GLY A 190 -5.94 -13.55 -2.14
N MET A 191 -7.12 -12.93 -2.11
CA MET A 191 -8.33 -13.50 -2.66
C MET A 191 -8.14 -13.76 -4.16
N GLY A 192 -7.78 -14.99 -4.51
CA GLY A 192 -7.71 -15.43 -5.89
C GLY A 192 -9.12 -15.37 -6.45
N TRP A 193 -9.35 -14.49 -7.42
CA TRP A 193 -10.60 -14.47 -8.16
C TRP A 193 -10.61 -15.71 -9.05
N THR A 194 -11.05 -16.83 -8.48
CA THR A 194 -11.40 -18.02 -9.24
C THR A 194 -12.74 -17.72 -9.90
N SER A 195 -12.70 -17.43 -11.20
CA SER A 195 -13.85 -17.50 -12.10
C SER A 195 -14.27 -18.93 -12.37
#